data_AF-A0A7Y2L4Y8-F1
#
_entry.id   AF-A0A7Y2L4Y8-F1
#
_cell.length_a   1.000
_cell.length_b   1.000
_cell.length_c   1.000
_cell.angle_alpha   90.00
_cell.angle_beta   90.00
_cell.angle_gamma   90.00
#
_symmetry.space_group_name_H-M   'P 1'
#
loop_
_entity.id
_entity.type
_entity.pdbx_description
1 polymer ?
#
loop_
_entity_poly.entity_id
_entity_poly.type
_entity_poly.pdbx_seq_one_letter_code
_entity_poly.pdbx_strand_id
1 'polypeptide(L)' 'MTDQRKGSDAEPTTHFGFKNVPESQKAEKVAEVFHSVAAKYDLMNDVLSGGMHR' A
#
# COMPACT_ATOMS: atom_id res chain seq x y z
N MET A 1 -44.48 -10.21 1.38
CA MET A 1 -43.24 -10.62 2.07
C MET A 1 -42.08 -10.24 1.18
N THR A 2 -41.31 -9.22 1.55
CA THR A 2 -40.25 -8.64 0.72
C THR A 2 -38.94 -9.41 1.00
N ASP A 3 -38.45 -10.18 0.04
CA ASP A 3 -37.17 -10.91 0.13
C ASP A 3 -36.02 -9.93 -0.10
N GLN A 4 -35.55 -9.29 0.96
CA GLN A 4 -34.37 -8.43 0.93
C GLN A 4 -33.13 -9.29 1.20
N ARG A 5 -32.80 -10.21 0.29
CA ARG A 5 -31.47 -10.82 0.25
C ARG A 5 -30.51 -9.84 -0.39
N LYS A 6 -30.09 -8.86 0.40
CA LYS A 6 -28.94 -8.00 0.10
C LYS A 6 -27.71 -8.90 0.22
N GLY A 7 -27.30 -9.48 -0.91
CA GLY A 7 -26.02 -10.15 -1.05
C GLY A 7 -24.94 -9.20 -0.56
N SER A 8 -24.16 -9.67 0.39
CA SER A 8 -22.93 -9.02 0.83
C SER A 8 -22.01 -8.87 -0.39
N ASP A 9 -21.99 -7.69 -0.99
CA ASP A 9 -20.89 -7.15 -1.81
C ASP A 9 -19.64 -7.05 -0.92
N ALA A 10 -19.14 -8.21 -0.48
CA ALA A 10 -17.88 -8.30 0.21
C ALA A 10 -16.81 -8.09 -0.84
N GLU A 11 -16.16 -6.91 -0.82
CA GLU A 11 -15.04 -6.64 -1.71
C GLU A 11 -14.01 -7.79 -1.61
N PRO A 12 -13.55 -8.34 -2.75
CA PRO A 12 -12.57 -9.41 -2.74
C PRO A 12 -11.29 -8.91 -2.07
N THR A 13 -10.82 -9.69 -1.09
CA THR A 13 -9.57 -9.41 -0.37
C THR A 13 -8.48 -10.36 -0.82
N THR A 14 -7.26 -9.87 -0.87
CA THR A 14 -6.05 -10.59 -1.29
C THR A 14 -4.97 -10.49 -0.22
N HIS A 15 -4.04 -11.44 -0.25
CA HIS A 15 -2.90 -11.44 0.65
C HIS A 15 -1.85 -10.41 0.20
N PHE A 16 -1.39 -9.60 1.15
CA PHE A 16 -0.29 -8.66 0.99
C PHE A 16 0.68 -8.81 2.17
N GLY A 17 1.77 -9.55 1.94
CA GLY A 17 2.69 -9.95 2.99
C GLY A 17 1.99 -10.81 4.05
N PHE A 18 1.89 -10.30 5.28
CA PHE A 18 1.25 -10.97 6.41
C PHE A 18 -0.20 -10.53 6.67
N LYS A 19 -0.75 -9.62 5.85
CA LYS A 19 -2.09 -9.04 6.05
C LYS A 19 -3.00 -9.32 4.86
N ASN A 20 -4.30 -9.43 5.11
CA ASN A 20 -5.33 -9.43 4.06
C ASN A 20 -5.79 -8.01 3.80
N VAL A 21 -5.82 -7.61 2.53
CA VAL A 21 -6.20 -6.27 2.09
C VAL A 21 -7.21 -6.37 0.95
N PRO A 22 -8.14 -5.43 0.76
CA PRO A 22 -8.99 -5.39 -0.43
C PRO A 22 -8.15 -5.35 -1.70
N GLU A 23 -8.58 -6.02 -2.77
CA GLU A 23 -7.86 -6.05 -4.05
C GLU A 23 -7.66 -4.65 -4.62
N SER A 24 -8.64 -3.76 -4.43
CA SER A 24 -8.59 -2.35 -4.77
C SER A 24 -7.42 -1.60 -4.12
N GLN A 25 -7.04 -1.98 -2.90
CA GLN A 25 -5.95 -1.35 -2.13
C GLN A 25 -4.58 -1.99 -2.36
N LYS A 26 -4.51 -3.18 -2.97
CA LYS A 26 -3.24 -3.89 -3.18
C LYS A 26 -2.30 -3.08 -4.06
N ALA A 27 -2.80 -2.52 -5.16
CA ALA A 27 -1.98 -1.76 -6.12
C ALA A 27 -1.37 -0.51 -5.48
N GLU A 28 -2.15 0.22 -4.70
CA GLU A 28 -1.68 1.40 -3.95
C GLU A 28 -0.61 1.02 -2.92
N LYS A 29 -0.82 -0.05 -2.14
CA LYS A 29 0.16 -0.53 -1.15
C LYS A 29 1.46 -1.01 -1.80
N VAL A 30 1.39 -1.65 -2.97
CA VAL A 30 2.57 -2.01 -3.75
C VAL A 30 3.32 -0.75 -4.16
N ALA A 31 2.62 0.24 -4.73
CA ALA A 31 3.22 1.52 -5.11
C ALA A 31 3.88 2.21 -3.90
N GLU A 32 3.22 2.25 -2.75
CA GLU A 32 3.76 2.83 -1.51
C GLU A 32 5.06 2.14 -1.07
N VAL A 33 5.14 0.80 -1.14
CA VAL A 33 6.38 0.07 -0.84
C VAL A 33 7.48 0.41 -1.84
N PHE A 34 7.16 0.49 -3.13
CA PHE A 34 8.14 0.91 -4.16
C PHE A 34 8.65 2.34 -3.91
N HIS A 35 7.76 3.28 -3.58
CA HIS A 35 8.15 4.64 -3.20
C HIS A 35 8.96 4.68 -1.91
N SER A 36 8.64 3.84 -0.92
CA SER A 36 9.39 3.76 0.34
C SER A 36 10.81 3.24 0.13
N VAL A 37 11.02 2.31 -0.80
CA VAL A 37 12.36 1.86 -1.17
C VAL A 37 13.11 2.96 -1.92
N ALA A 38 12.46 3.64 -2.87
CA ALA A 38 13.07 4.75 -3.60
C ALA A 38 13.49 5.91 -2.67
N ALA A 39 12.59 6.34 -1.78
CA ALA A 39 12.87 7.38 -0.79
C ALA A 39 13.94 6.96 0.25
N LYS A 40 14.10 5.66 0.52
CA LYS A 40 15.20 5.16 1.37
C LYS A 40 16.57 5.31 0.70
N TYR A 41 16.65 5.31 -0.63
CA TYR A 41 17.90 5.59 -1.34
C TYR A 41 18.24 7.10 -1.32
N ASP A 42 17.24 7.97 -1.42
CA ASP A 42 17.44 9.42 -1.23
C ASP A 42 17.91 9.71 0.20
N LEU A 43 17.27 9.11 1.20
CA LEU A 43 17.63 9.30 2.61
C LEU A 43 19.06 8.81 2.93
N MET A 44 19.52 7.72 2.31
CA MET A 44 20.90 7.24 2.50
C MET A 44 21.95 8.16 1.85
N ASN A 45 21.64 8.82 0.74
CA ASN A 45 22.49 9.86 0.18
C ASN A 45 22.51 11.13 1.06
N ASP A 46 21.35 11.53 1.59
CA ASP A 46 21.23 12.75 2.41
C ASP A 46 21.89 12.62 3.79
N VAL A 47 21.83 11.43 4.41
CA VAL A 47 22.44 11.16 5.72
C VAL A 47 23.96 10.99 5.62
N LEU A 48 24.48 10.39 4.54
CA LEU A 48 25.93 10.26 4.31
C LEU A 48 26.56 11.52 3.74
N SER A 49 25.78 12.42 3.11
CA SER A 49 26.27 13.67 2.53
C SER A 49 26.16 14.90 3.46
N GLY A 50 25.77 14.72 4.74
CA GLY A 50 25.85 15.80 5.73
C GLY A 50 24.91 16.99 5.46
N GLY A 51 23.66 16.74 5.06
CA GLY A 51 22.59 17.76 5.16
C GLY A 51 22.70 18.95 4.20
N MET A 52 23.12 18.74 2.95
CA MET A 52 23.15 19.82 1.96
C MET A 52 22.73 19.36 0.56
N HIS A 53 21.48 18.90 0.40
CA HIS A 53 20.77 19.05 -0.86
C HIS A 53 19.31 19.39 -0.56
N ARG A 54 19.03 20.69 -0.60
CA ARG A 54 17.73 21.25 -1.00
C ARG A 54 17.87 21.67 -2.45
#